data_AF-L2GWN5-F1
#
_entry.id   AF-L2GWN5-F1
#
_cell.length_a   1.000
_cell.length_b   1.000
_cell.length_c   1.000
_cell.angle_alpha   90.00
_cell.angle_beta   90.00
_cell.angle_gamma   90.00
#
_symmetry.space_group_name_H-M   'P 1'
#
loop_
_entity.id
_entity.type
_entity.pdbx_description
1 polymer ?
#
loop_
_entity_poly.entity_id
_entity_poly.type
_entity_poly.pdbx_seq_one_letter_code
_entity_poly.pdbx_strand_id
1 'polypeptide(L)'
;MNGKTVIKRIIKVCEEYGVKVSVISTATVFFRKIEKNYKDTENMENDMQPDDHGSKAREKLDIFSDEFLVGLIAVACKSNDIVMPSRIRKGYMPEKIAMMESTIPTLFGFKMHIPCPFTRMLGLIICLCEHKIVELNVSSMFEKGAGNIKRILLDDNYMDYSVNEVAAAALPIDCKYLSKLMVGELSCENIEKIRKNNNVTVDCQ
;
A
#
# COMPACT_ATOMS: atom_id res chain seq x y z
N MET A 1 -13.93 5.65 11.43
CA MET A 1 -13.72 4.88 10.18
C MET A 1 -12.63 3.84 10.46
N ASN A 2 -12.68 2.61 9.94
CA ASN A 2 -11.57 1.65 10.16
C ASN A 2 -10.50 1.76 9.05
N GLY A 3 -9.26 1.34 9.32
CA GLY A 3 -8.15 1.48 8.37
C GLY A 3 -8.41 0.83 7.00
N LYS A 4 -9.07 -0.33 6.99
CA LYS A 4 -9.50 -1.00 5.75
C LYS A 4 -10.42 -0.14 4.88
N THR A 5 -11.27 0.69 5.49
CA THR A 5 -12.15 1.62 4.76
C THR A 5 -11.35 2.73 4.12
N VAL A 6 -10.35 3.29 4.81
CA VAL A 6 -9.44 4.30 4.24
C VAL A 6 -8.71 3.74 3.02
N ILE A 7 -8.16 2.53 3.13
CA ILE A 7 -7.41 1.89 2.03
C ILE A 7 -8.32 1.62 0.82
N LYS A 8 -9.55 1.16 1.03
CA LYS A 8 -10.55 1.02 -0.05
C LYS A 8 -10.81 2.35 -0.76
N ARG A 9 -10.90 3.45 0.00
CA ARG A 9 -11.08 4.80 -0.56
C ARG A 9 -9.85 5.26 -1.35
N ILE A 10 -8.63 5.00 -0.87
CA ILE A 10 -7.38 5.28 -1.61
C ILE A 10 -7.41 4.56 -2.97
N ILE A 11 -7.69 3.25 -2.98
CA ILE A 11 -7.77 2.45 -4.20
C ILE A 11 -8.81 3.06 -5.15
N LYS A 12 -10.03 3.31 -4.65
CA LYS A 12 -11.13 3.86 -5.45
C LYS A 12 -10.77 5.19 -6.10
N VAL A 13 -10.25 6.15 -5.31
CA VAL A 13 -9.87 7.48 -5.82
C VAL A 13 -8.76 7.36 -6.86
N CYS A 14 -7.73 6.57 -6.60
CA CYS A 14 -6.64 6.39 -7.56
C CYS A 14 -7.12 5.76 -8.86
N GLU A 15 -8.00 4.75 -8.83
CA GLU A 15 -8.57 4.13 -10.02
C GLU A 15 -9.46 5.08 -10.81
N GLU A 16 -10.37 5.78 -10.13
CA GLU A 16 -11.31 6.73 -10.75
C GLU A 16 -10.60 7.83 -11.53
N TYR A 17 -9.44 8.27 -11.04
CA TYR A 17 -8.66 9.35 -11.66
C TYR A 17 -7.44 8.86 -12.45
N GLY A 18 -7.29 7.56 -12.68
CA GLY A 18 -6.21 6.99 -13.50
C GLY A 18 -4.80 7.18 -12.92
N VAL A 19 -4.68 7.20 -11.59
CA VAL A 19 -3.40 7.29 -10.89
C VAL A 19 -2.71 5.92 -10.92
N LYS A 20 -1.39 5.88 -11.15
CA LYS A 20 -0.63 4.63 -11.25
C LYS A 20 -0.70 3.81 -9.96
N VAL A 21 -0.73 2.49 -10.10
CA VAL A 21 -0.82 1.51 -9.00
C VAL A 21 0.32 1.61 -7.96
N SER A 22 1.49 2.14 -8.34
CA SER A 22 2.59 2.38 -7.40
C SER A 22 2.24 3.42 -6.33
N VAL A 23 1.42 4.42 -6.68
CA VAL A 23 0.89 5.40 -5.73
C VAL A 23 -0.06 4.75 -4.75
N ILE A 24 -0.93 3.84 -5.21
CA ILE A 24 -1.85 3.08 -4.33
C ILE A 24 -1.06 2.32 -3.27
N SER A 25 -0.01 1.61 -3.67
CA SER A 25 0.86 0.88 -2.73
C SER A 25 1.53 1.82 -1.74
N THR A 26 2.09 2.94 -2.23
CA THR A 26 2.82 3.90 -1.40
C THR A 26 1.90 4.58 -0.39
N ALA A 27 0.75 5.06 -0.83
CA ALA A 27 -0.26 5.68 0.03
C ALA A 27 -0.76 4.68 1.08
N THR A 28 -0.98 3.42 0.71
CA THR A 28 -1.39 2.37 1.66
C THR A 28 -0.33 2.13 2.74
N VAL A 29 0.95 2.01 2.36
CA VAL A 29 2.05 1.83 3.32
C VAL A 29 2.20 3.04 4.23
N PHE A 30 2.10 4.26 3.67
CA PHE A 30 2.13 5.47 4.48
C PHE A 30 0.98 5.50 5.48
N PHE A 31 -0.24 5.22 5.04
CA PHE A 31 -1.41 5.16 5.91
C PHE A 31 -1.21 4.17 7.06
N ARG A 32 -0.83 2.92 6.77
CA ARG A 32 -0.68 1.89 7.80
C ARG A 32 0.39 2.22 8.83
N LYS A 33 1.50 2.82 8.41
CA LYS A 33 2.56 3.29 9.33
C LYS A 33 2.07 4.42 10.23
N ILE A 34 1.32 5.37 9.69
CA ILE A 34 0.72 6.46 10.46
C ILE A 34 -0.36 5.92 11.42
N GLU A 35 -1.24 5.04 10.95
CA GLU A 35 -2.30 4.42 11.74
C GLU A 35 -1.75 3.63 12.94
N LYS A 36 -0.64 2.91 12.75
CA LYS A 36 0.04 2.19 13.84
C LYS A 36 0.50 3.16 14.93
N ASN A 37 1.25 4.20 14.55
CA ASN A 37 1.74 5.22 15.50
C ASN A 37 0.58 5.96 16.20
N TYR A 38 -0.51 6.22 15.48
CA TYR A 38 -1.71 6.86 16.01
C TYR A 38 -2.36 6.00 17.11
N LYS A 39 -2.55 4.70 16.87
CA LYS A 39 -3.11 3.76 17.85
C LYS A 39 -2.21 3.58 19.08
N ASP A 40 -0.89 3.52 18.87
CA ASP A 40 0.08 3.40 19.96
C ASP A 40 0.01 4.63 20.89
N THR A 41 -0.19 5.83 20.33
CA THR A 41 -0.32 7.09 21.10
C THR A 41 -1.64 7.14 21.86
N GLU A 42 -2.76 6.76 21.25
CA GLU A 42 -4.07 6.74 21.94
C GLU A 42 -4.11 5.75 23.11
N ASN A 43 -3.45 4.60 22.97
CA ASN A 43 -3.36 3.62 24.07
C ASN A 43 -2.58 4.20 25.26
N MET A 44 -1.47 4.90 25.01
CA MET A 44 -0.68 5.54 26.07
C MET A 44 -1.42 6.69 26.78
N GLU A 45 -2.21 7.49 26.04
CA GLU A 45 -3.02 8.57 26.61
C GLU A 45 -4.17 8.06 27.49
N ASN A 46 -4.75 6.90 27.17
CA ASN A 46 -5.81 6.28 27.97
C ASN A 46 -5.29 5.63 29.27
N ASP A 47 -3.99 5.30 29.32
CA ASP A 47 -3.34 4.70 30.49
C ASP A 47 -2.80 5.74 31.49
N MET A 48 -2.71 7.02 31.10
CA MET A 48 -2.31 8.12 31.98
C MET A 48 -3.53 8.83 32.57
N GLN A 49 -3.66 8.81 33.91
CA GLN A 49 -4.61 9.69 34.60
C GLN A 49 -4.26 11.17 34.33
N PRO A 50 -5.27 12.06 34.21
CA PRO A 50 -5.04 13.43 33.79
C PRO A 50 -4.38 14.24 34.91
N ASP A 51 -3.07 14.45 34.81
CA ASP A 51 -2.38 15.46 35.61
C ASP A 51 -2.54 16.83 34.94
N ASP A 52 -3.08 17.75 35.74
CA ASP A 52 -3.47 19.11 35.43
C ASP A 52 -2.25 20.01 35.17
N HIS A 53 -1.67 19.98 33.97
CA HIS A 53 -0.87 21.09 33.46
C HIS A 53 -0.91 21.22 31.93
N GLY A 54 -1.78 22.13 31.47
CA GLY A 54 -1.64 22.98 30.29
C GLY A 54 -0.78 22.49 29.13
N SER A 55 -1.29 21.55 28.34
CA SER A 55 -0.71 21.21 27.05
C SER A 55 -1.30 22.11 25.96
N LYS A 56 -0.44 22.92 25.32
CA LYS A 56 -0.76 23.60 24.05
C LYS A 56 -1.41 22.58 23.13
N ALA A 57 -2.66 22.83 22.73
CA ALA A 57 -3.41 21.97 21.84
C ALA A 57 -2.57 21.62 20.60
N ARG A 58 -1.91 20.46 20.61
CA ARG A 58 -1.41 19.83 19.39
C ARG A 58 -2.68 19.51 18.62
N GLU A 59 -2.90 20.23 17.52
CA GLU A 59 -3.99 19.94 16.61
C GLU A 59 -3.85 18.47 16.21
N LYS A 60 -4.72 17.60 16.74
CA LYS A 60 -4.61 16.16 16.56
C LYS A 60 -4.90 15.86 15.10
N LEU A 61 -3.94 15.24 14.43
CA LEU A 61 -4.05 14.88 13.02
C LEU A 61 -5.23 13.91 12.84
N ASP A 62 -6.32 14.36 12.19
CA ASP A 62 -7.44 13.48 11.87
C ASP A 62 -7.10 12.63 10.63
N ILE A 63 -6.55 11.44 10.91
CA ILE A 63 -6.13 10.47 9.89
C ILE A 63 -7.29 9.82 9.13
N PHE A 64 -8.54 10.12 9.50
CA PHE A 64 -9.74 9.60 8.84
C PHE A 64 -10.49 10.66 8.03
N SER A 65 -10.02 11.92 8.04
CA SER A 65 -10.56 13.01 7.23
C SER A 65 -10.29 12.83 5.73
N ASP A 66 -11.11 13.48 4.91
CA ASP A 66 -10.95 13.46 3.46
C ASP A 66 -9.72 14.25 3.02
N GLU A 67 -9.42 15.37 3.68
CA GLU A 67 -8.22 16.16 3.42
C GLU A 67 -6.95 15.40 3.76
N PHE A 68 -6.95 14.58 4.82
CA PHE A 68 -5.85 13.67 5.11
C PHE A 68 -5.67 12.64 3.98
N LEU A 69 -6.76 12.02 3.52
CA LEU A 69 -6.70 11.05 2.41
C LEU A 69 -6.13 11.69 1.13
N VAL A 70 -6.60 12.89 0.78
CA VAL A 70 -6.13 13.62 -0.42
C VAL A 70 -4.67 14.05 -0.26
N GLY A 71 -4.28 14.56 0.91
CA GLY A 71 -2.90 14.91 1.24
C GLY A 71 -1.96 13.71 1.20
N LEU A 72 -2.41 12.57 1.71
CA LEU A 72 -1.67 11.31 1.66
C LEU A 72 -1.43 10.83 0.21
N ILE A 73 -2.46 10.87 -0.64
CA ILE A 73 -2.33 10.56 -2.07
C ILE A 73 -1.38 11.54 -2.75
N ALA A 74 -1.45 12.83 -2.40
CA ALA A 74 -0.56 13.83 -2.94
C ALA A 74 0.92 13.56 -2.62
N VAL A 75 1.21 13.22 -1.36
CA VAL A 75 2.55 12.85 -0.92
C VAL A 75 3.03 11.55 -1.57
N ALA A 76 2.15 10.56 -1.70
CA ALA A 76 2.47 9.31 -2.41
C ALA A 76 2.78 9.54 -3.89
N CYS A 77 2.02 10.42 -4.57
CA CYS A 77 2.29 10.85 -5.94
C CYS A 77 3.69 11.47 -6.06
N LYS A 78 4.03 12.45 -5.21
CA LYS A 78 5.35 13.08 -5.17
C LYS A 78 6.48 12.08 -4.91
N SER A 79 6.25 11.13 -3.99
CA SER A 79 7.24 10.09 -3.65
C SER A 79 7.50 9.08 -4.77
N ASN A 80 6.64 9.07 -5.80
CA ASN A 80 6.76 8.20 -6.98
C ASN A 80 7.05 9.00 -8.26
N ASP A 81 7.40 10.28 -8.15
CA ASP A 81 7.60 11.19 -9.30
C ASP A 81 6.38 11.23 -10.25
N ILE A 82 5.18 11.18 -9.68
CA ILE A 82 3.91 11.23 -10.40
C ILE A 82 3.21 12.55 -10.11
N VAL A 83 2.79 13.23 -11.17
CA VAL A 83 1.94 14.42 -11.05
C VAL A 83 0.53 13.97 -10.66
N MET A 84 0.05 14.44 -9.52
CA MET A 84 -1.31 14.18 -9.07
C MET A 84 -2.34 14.88 -9.98
N PRO A 85 -3.35 14.17 -10.50
CA PRO A 85 -4.47 14.79 -11.20
C PRO A 85 -5.15 15.87 -10.36
N SER A 86 -5.25 17.10 -10.88
CA SER A 86 -5.84 18.26 -10.18
C SER A 86 -7.29 18.01 -9.73
N ARG A 87 -8.03 17.17 -10.46
CA ARG A 87 -9.40 16.76 -10.14
C ARG A 87 -9.53 16.11 -8.77
N ILE A 88 -8.49 15.41 -8.27
CA ILE A 88 -8.52 14.81 -6.93
C ILE A 88 -8.51 15.88 -5.83
N ARG A 89 -7.89 17.05 -6.08
CA ARG A 89 -7.82 18.17 -5.11
C ARG A 89 -9.06 19.06 -5.14
N LYS A 90 -9.90 18.94 -6.18
CA LYS A 90 -11.02 19.85 -6.39
C LYS A 90 -12.06 19.68 -5.27
N GLY A 91 -12.42 20.78 -4.60
CA GLY A 91 -13.43 20.81 -3.53
C GLY A 91 -12.86 20.61 -2.12
N TYR A 92 -11.55 20.43 -1.97
CA TYR A 92 -10.88 20.32 -0.67
C TYR A 92 -10.10 21.60 -0.34
N MET A 93 -9.89 21.86 0.95
CA MET A 93 -9.16 23.05 1.43
C MET A 93 -7.67 22.95 1.10
N PRO A 94 -7.11 23.84 0.27
CA PRO A 94 -5.70 23.79 -0.12
C PRO A 94 -4.74 23.87 1.07
N GLU A 95 -5.09 24.65 2.10
CA GLU A 95 -4.27 24.88 3.29
C GLU A 95 -4.10 23.58 4.10
N LYS A 96 -5.19 22.81 4.25
CA LYS A 96 -5.14 21.50 4.92
C LYS A 96 -4.31 20.50 4.13
N ILE A 97 -4.48 20.45 2.81
CA ILE A 97 -3.67 19.57 1.96
C ILE A 97 -2.19 19.94 2.06
N ALA A 98 -1.85 21.24 2.01
CA ALA A 98 -0.49 21.71 2.14
C ALA A 98 0.12 21.34 3.52
N MET A 99 -0.67 21.42 4.59
CA MET A 99 -0.28 20.95 5.92
C MET A 99 0.01 19.43 5.93
N MET A 100 -0.79 18.62 5.25
CA MET A 100 -0.51 17.17 5.13
C MET A 100 0.78 16.92 4.34
N GLU A 101 0.99 17.68 3.26
CA GLU A 101 2.18 17.57 2.42
C GLU A 101 3.48 17.94 3.15
N SER A 102 3.43 18.77 4.19
CA SER A 102 4.57 19.08 5.06
C SER A 102 4.70 18.12 6.26
N THR A 103 3.58 17.71 6.82
CA THR A 103 3.55 16.88 8.04
C THR A 103 3.94 15.44 7.76
N ILE A 104 3.38 14.82 6.70
CA ILE A 104 3.61 13.40 6.43
C ILE A 104 5.10 13.10 6.22
N PRO A 105 5.88 13.81 5.38
CA PRO A 105 7.32 13.51 5.24
C PRO A 105 8.09 13.57 6.57
N THR A 106 7.71 14.50 7.45
CA THR A 106 8.32 14.67 8.78
C THR A 106 8.08 13.45 9.66
N LEU A 107 6.88 12.86 9.63
CA LEU A 107 6.55 11.62 10.37
C LEU A 107 7.40 10.42 9.95
N PHE A 108 7.99 10.44 8.76
CA PHE A 108 8.83 9.38 8.21
C PHE A 108 10.33 9.71 8.28
N GLY A 109 10.71 10.83 8.90
CA GLY A 109 12.09 11.31 8.89
C GLY A 109 12.63 11.47 7.46
N PHE A 110 11.76 11.88 6.53
CA PHE A 110 12.03 12.01 5.09
C PHE A 110 12.43 10.71 4.38
N LYS A 111 12.30 9.54 5.02
CA LYS A 111 12.50 8.23 4.38
C LYS A 111 11.22 7.78 3.66
N MET A 112 10.98 8.38 2.50
CA MET A 112 9.74 8.25 1.74
C MET A 112 9.74 7.14 0.68
N HIS A 113 10.90 6.52 0.42
CA HIS A 113 10.98 5.43 -0.56
C HIS A 113 10.29 4.17 -0.04
N ILE A 114 9.28 3.71 -0.78
CA ILE A 114 8.51 2.49 -0.49
C ILE A 114 8.68 1.48 -1.64
N PRO A 115 9.20 0.27 -1.39
CA PRO A 115 9.24 -0.79 -2.39
C PRO A 115 7.83 -1.13 -2.90
N CYS A 116 7.68 -1.21 -4.23
CA CYS A 116 6.38 -1.42 -4.87
C CYS A 116 6.20 -2.90 -5.29
N PRO A 117 5.19 -3.63 -4.79
CA PRO A 117 4.94 -5.02 -5.17
C PRO A 117 4.51 -5.16 -6.64
N PHE A 118 3.87 -4.14 -7.23
CA PHE A 118 3.51 -4.17 -8.66
C PHE A 118 4.74 -4.21 -9.56
N THR A 119 5.79 -3.45 -9.22
CA THR A 119 7.07 -3.46 -9.97
C THR A 119 7.77 -4.81 -9.82
N ARG A 120 7.78 -5.37 -8.62
CA ARG A 120 8.35 -6.71 -8.37
C ARG A 120 7.60 -7.79 -9.13
N MET A 121 6.27 -7.72 -9.15
CA MET A 121 5.41 -8.65 -9.88
C MET A 121 5.66 -8.60 -11.38
N LEU A 122 5.80 -7.40 -11.97
CA LEU A 122 6.16 -7.26 -13.38
C LEU A 122 7.51 -7.91 -13.67
N GLY A 123 8.51 -7.72 -12.81
CA GLY A 123 9.81 -8.40 -12.92
C GLY A 123 9.68 -9.93 -12.91
N LEU A 124 8.88 -10.49 -11.99
CA LEU A 124 8.62 -11.93 -11.94
C LEU A 124 7.95 -12.45 -13.21
N ILE A 125 6.98 -11.71 -13.77
CA ILE A 125 6.32 -12.08 -15.04
C ILE A 125 7.35 -12.11 -16.18
N ILE A 126 8.21 -11.10 -16.27
CA ILE A 126 9.26 -11.03 -17.30
C ILE A 126 10.18 -12.26 -17.18
N CYS A 127 10.68 -12.57 -15.98
CA CYS A 127 11.54 -13.72 -15.78
C CYS A 127 10.85 -15.05 -16.15
N LEU A 128 9.57 -15.23 -15.79
CA LEU A 128 8.79 -16.42 -16.17
C LEU A 128 8.69 -16.59 -17.69
N CYS A 129 8.49 -15.49 -18.42
CA CYS A 129 8.44 -15.48 -19.88
C CYS A 129 9.82 -15.78 -20.49
N GLU A 130 10.89 -15.12 -20.01
CA GLU A 130 12.25 -15.31 -20.54
C GLU A 130 12.77 -16.73 -20.35
N HIS A 131 12.50 -17.33 -19.19
CA HIS A 131 12.86 -18.72 -18.90
C HIS A 131 11.92 -19.75 -19.53
N LYS A 132 10.89 -19.32 -20.26
CA LYS A 132 9.86 -20.17 -20.88
C LYS A 132 9.26 -21.19 -19.90
N ILE A 133 9.10 -20.79 -18.64
CA ILE A 133 8.57 -21.67 -17.59
C ILE A 133 7.06 -21.85 -17.79
N VAL A 134 6.39 -20.79 -18.25
CA VAL A 134 4.95 -20.76 -18.52
C VAL A 134 4.68 -19.90 -19.76
N GLU A 135 3.77 -20.33 -20.64
CA GLU A 135 3.23 -19.46 -21.69
C GLU A 135 2.21 -18.49 -21.09
N LEU A 136 2.60 -17.21 -21.02
CA LEU A 136 1.84 -16.19 -20.33
C LEU A 136 1.45 -15.06 -21.29
N ASN A 137 0.18 -14.65 -21.22
CA ASN A 137 -0.21 -13.33 -21.68
C ASN A 137 0.17 -12.31 -20.59
N VAL A 138 1.24 -11.55 -20.82
CA VAL A 138 1.80 -10.58 -19.84
C VAL A 138 0.75 -9.59 -19.36
N SER A 139 -0.06 -9.02 -20.27
CA SER A 139 -1.09 -8.02 -19.92
C SER A 139 -2.15 -8.63 -19.02
N SER A 140 -2.71 -9.79 -19.39
CA SER A 140 -3.73 -10.48 -18.59
C SER A 140 -3.19 -10.90 -17.22
N MET A 141 -1.95 -11.41 -17.18
CA MET A 141 -1.31 -11.82 -15.95
C MET A 141 -1.06 -10.64 -15.00
N PHE A 142 -0.60 -9.52 -15.55
CA PHE A 142 -0.40 -8.29 -14.79
C PHE A 142 -1.73 -7.72 -14.27
N GLU A 143 -2.79 -7.69 -15.07
CA GLU A 143 -4.11 -7.22 -14.64
C GLU A 143 -4.69 -8.07 -13.50
N LYS A 144 -4.67 -9.41 -13.64
CA LYS A 144 -5.09 -10.33 -12.58
C LYS A 144 -4.26 -10.14 -11.32
N GLY A 145 -2.94 -10.12 -11.46
CA GLY A 145 -2.01 -9.93 -10.35
C GLY A 145 -2.19 -8.58 -9.65
N ALA A 146 -2.40 -7.50 -10.40
CA ALA A 146 -2.68 -6.18 -9.85
C ALA A 146 -4.00 -6.18 -9.05
N GLY A 147 -5.02 -6.89 -9.53
CA GLY A 147 -6.24 -7.17 -8.78
C GLY A 147 -5.99 -7.86 -7.44
N ASN A 148 -5.11 -8.87 -7.43
CA ASN A 148 -4.75 -9.62 -6.23
C ASN A 148 -3.91 -8.79 -5.25
N ILE A 149 -2.94 -7.99 -5.71
CA ILE A 149 -2.18 -7.07 -4.85
C ILE A 149 -3.14 -6.12 -4.13
N LYS A 150 -4.12 -5.53 -4.84
CA LYS A 150 -5.11 -4.63 -4.22
C LYS A 150 -5.92 -5.33 -3.12
N ARG A 151 -6.20 -6.64 -3.23
CA ARG A 151 -6.82 -7.41 -2.14
C ARG A 151 -5.85 -7.60 -0.96
N ILE A 152 -4.60 -7.97 -1.24
CA ILE A 152 -3.55 -8.15 -0.22
C ILE A 152 -3.26 -6.84 0.55
N LEU A 153 -3.32 -5.69 -0.11
CA LEU A 153 -3.19 -4.38 0.54
C LEU A 153 -4.26 -4.13 1.63
N LEU A 154 -5.40 -4.81 1.54
CA LEU A 154 -6.49 -4.74 2.51
C LEU A 154 -6.33 -5.71 3.69
N ASP A 155 -5.29 -6.55 3.69
CA ASP A 155 -4.95 -7.45 4.80
C ASP A 155 -4.39 -6.66 5.98
N ASP A 156 -4.88 -6.90 7.19
CA ASP A 156 -4.40 -6.22 8.38
C ASP A 156 -2.94 -6.56 8.71
N ASN A 157 -2.46 -7.74 8.27
CA ASN A 157 -1.08 -8.19 8.43
C ASN A 157 -0.18 -7.78 7.26
N TYR A 158 -0.64 -6.92 6.34
CA TYR A 158 0.14 -6.53 5.15
C TYR A 158 1.56 -6.04 5.48
N MET A 159 1.72 -5.35 6.61
CA MET A 159 3.01 -4.82 7.05
C MET A 159 4.01 -5.91 7.50
N ASP A 160 3.55 -7.14 7.71
CA ASP A 160 4.38 -8.29 8.11
C ASP A 160 4.89 -9.10 6.90
N TYR A 161 4.37 -8.80 5.70
CA TYR A 161 4.76 -9.49 4.48
C TYR A 161 5.92 -8.79 3.79
N SER A 162 6.86 -9.55 3.21
CA SER A 162 7.87 -8.94 2.34
C SER A 162 7.24 -8.52 1.00
N VAL A 163 7.78 -7.45 0.40
CA VAL A 163 7.30 -6.97 -0.91
C VAL A 163 7.43 -8.03 -2.01
N ASN A 164 8.44 -8.91 -1.92
CA ASN A 164 8.68 -9.97 -2.89
C ASN A 164 7.64 -11.09 -2.74
N GLU A 165 7.32 -11.50 -1.50
CA GLU A 165 6.28 -12.49 -1.23
C GLU A 165 4.90 -11.97 -1.63
N VAL A 166 4.60 -10.68 -1.39
CA VAL A 166 3.34 -10.06 -1.86
C VAL A 166 3.24 -10.12 -3.38
N ALA A 167 4.31 -9.77 -4.08
CA ALA A 167 4.37 -9.81 -5.54
C ALA A 167 4.20 -11.23 -6.09
N ALA A 168 4.88 -12.21 -5.48
CA ALA A 168 4.79 -13.62 -5.84
C ALA A 168 3.40 -14.21 -5.55
N ALA A 169 2.85 -13.94 -4.36
CA ALA A 169 1.52 -14.40 -3.94
C ALA A 169 0.41 -13.87 -4.83
N ALA A 170 0.56 -12.64 -5.35
CA ALA A 170 -0.41 -12.04 -6.24
C ALA A 170 -0.51 -12.70 -7.62
N LEU A 171 0.57 -13.35 -8.10
CA LEU A 171 0.52 -14.06 -9.38
C LEU A 171 -0.34 -15.33 -9.23
N PRO A 172 -1.34 -15.56 -10.10
CA PRO A 172 -2.15 -16.78 -10.11
C PRO A 172 -1.38 -17.97 -10.72
N ILE A 173 -0.13 -18.19 -10.29
CA ILE A 173 0.76 -19.23 -10.79
C ILE A 173 1.23 -20.09 -9.61
N ASP A 174 1.29 -21.41 -9.80
CA ASP A 174 1.78 -22.35 -8.78
C ASP A 174 3.19 -21.96 -8.29
N CYS A 175 3.39 -21.98 -6.97
CA CYS A 175 4.66 -21.57 -6.35
C CYS A 175 5.85 -22.40 -6.84
N LYS A 176 5.63 -23.65 -7.28
CA LYS A 176 6.69 -24.50 -7.87
C LYS A 176 7.35 -23.90 -9.11
N TYR A 177 6.65 -23.01 -9.83
CA TYR A 177 7.22 -22.31 -10.99
C TYR A 177 8.01 -21.09 -10.55
N LEU A 178 7.54 -20.39 -9.52
CA LEU A 178 8.22 -19.23 -8.95
C LEU A 178 9.54 -19.63 -8.27
N SER A 179 9.57 -20.78 -7.59
CA SER A 179 10.78 -21.31 -6.96
C SER A 179 11.90 -21.66 -7.95
N LYS A 180 11.57 -21.86 -9.24
CA LYS A 180 12.56 -22.12 -10.30
C LYS A 180 13.30 -20.85 -10.76
N LEU A 181 12.79 -19.66 -10.46
CA LEU A 181 13.34 -18.40 -10.96
C LEU A 181 14.64 -17.96 -10.25
N MET A 182 15.07 -18.63 -9.17
CA MET A 182 16.23 -18.24 -8.34
C MET A 182 16.21 -16.75 -7.90
N VAL A 183 15.04 -16.11 -7.85
CA VAL A 183 14.88 -14.70 -7.45
C VAL A 183 14.77 -14.62 -5.92
N GLY A 184 15.93 -14.67 -5.26
CA GLY A 184 16.02 -14.59 -3.79
C GLY A 184 15.35 -15.76 -3.06
N GLU A 185 15.37 -15.72 -1.73
CA GLU A 185 14.68 -16.70 -0.88
C GLU A 185 13.18 -16.38 -0.85
N LEU A 186 12.42 -16.95 -1.80
CA LEU A 186 10.96 -16.95 -1.76
C LEU A 186 10.47 -18.16 -0.95
N SER A 187 9.78 -17.92 0.16
CA SER A 187 9.13 -18.98 0.94
C SER A 187 7.78 -19.34 0.31
N CYS A 188 7.68 -20.55 -0.26
CA CYS A 188 6.39 -21.03 -0.76
C CYS A 188 5.32 -21.14 0.34
N GLU A 189 5.72 -21.46 1.57
CA GLU A 189 4.81 -21.50 2.72
C GLU A 189 4.19 -20.12 2.98
N ASN A 190 5.01 -19.05 2.97
CA ASN A 190 4.52 -17.69 3.17
C ASN A 190 3.66 -17.22 2.00
N ILE A 191 4.05 -17.54 0.77
CA ILE A 191 3.27 -17.21 -0.44
C ILE A 191 1.87 -17.84 -0.35
N GLU A 192 1.78 -19.12 -0.02
CA GLU A 192 0.49 -19.82 0.11
C GLU A 192 -0.33 -19.29 1.31
N LYS A 193 0.33 -18.94 2.41
CA LYS A 193 -0.32 -18.28 3.55
C LYS A 193 -0.96 -16.95 3.15
N ILE A 194 -0.24 -16.09 2.43
CA ILE A 194 -0.75 -14.80 1.94
C ILE A 194 -1.94 -15.04 1.00
N ARG A 195 -1.83 -16.00 0.07
CA ARG A 195 -2.92 -16.34 -0.87
C ARG A 195 -4.18 -16.78 -0.16
N LYS A 196 -4.05 -17.69 0.81
CA LYS A 196 -5.16 -18.19 1.62
C LYS A 196 -5.85 -17.08 2.40
N ASN A 197 -5.09 -16.23 3.08
CA ASN A 197 -5.63 -15.11 3.86
C ASN A 197 -6.39 -14.10 2.98
N ASN A 198 -6.02 -13.99 1.70
CA ASN A 198 -6.52 -12.97 0.79
C ASN A 198 -7.41 -13.49 -0.34
N ASN A 199 -7.80 -14.78 -0.28
CA ASN A 199 -8.61 -15.46 -1.29
C ASN A 199 -8.07 -15.25 -2.71
N VAL A 200 -6.75 -15.42 -2.88
CA VAL A 200 -6.09 -15.41 -4.19
C VAL A 200 -6.09 -16.84 -4.72
N THR A 201 -6.77 -17.05 -5.85
CA THR A 201 -6.84 -18.35 -6.53
C THR A 201 -5.70 -18.50 -7.53
N VAL A 202 -5.13 -19.70 -7.59
CA VAL A 202 -4.15 -20.07 -8.63
C VAL A 202 -4.91 -20.50 -9.88
N ASP A 203 -4.49 -20.04 -11.05
CA ASP A 203 -5.00 -20.58 -12.30
C ASP A 203 -4.32 -21.95 -12.49
N CYS A 204 -5.07 -23.04 -12.38
CA CYS A 204 -4.59 -24.37 -12.79
C CYS A 204 -4.40 -24.34 -14.31
N GLN A 205 -3.17 -24.10 -14.76
CA GLN A 205 -2.75 -24.43 -16.13
C GLN A 205 -2.23 -25.86 -16.17
#